data_AF-A0A522QN81-F1
#
_entry.id   AF-A0A522QN81-F1
#
_cell.length_a   1.000
_cell.length_b   1.000
_cell.length_c   1.000
_cell.angle_alpha   90.00
_cell.angle_beta   90.00
_cell.angle_gamma   90.00
#
_symmetry.space_group_name_H-M   'P 1'
#
loop_
_entity.id
_entity.type
_entity.pdbx_description
1 polymer ?
#
loop_
_entity_poly.entity_id
_entity_poly.type
_entity_poly.pdbx_seq_one_letter_code
_entity_poly.pdbx_strand_id
1 'polypeptide(L)' 'MIEFSAHPSGRHFLQIPGPTNVPERVLRAIDHATIDHRGPEFG' A
#
# COMPACT_ATOMS: atom_id res chain seq x y z
N MET A 1 -12.32 -12.00 -29.77
CA MET A 1 -11.17 -12.22 -28.89
C MET A 1 -11.22 -11.11 -27.85
N ILE A 2 -11.52 -11.43 -26.59
CA ILE A 2 -11.59 -10.41 -25.53
C ILE A 2 -10.18 -10.30 -24.94
N GLU A 3 -9.60 -9.11 -25.03
CA GLU A 3 -8.32 -8.72 -24.42
C GLU A 3 -8.51 -8.60 -22.90
N PHE A 4 -7.73 -9.35 -22.12
CA PHE A 4 -7.78 -9.36 -20.64
C PHE A 4 -6.64 -8.52 -20.01
N SER A 5 -6.24 -7.41 -20.63
CA SER A 5 -5.28 -6.51 -19.98
C SER A 5 -6.00 -5.49 -19.09
N ALA A 6 -6.37 -5.92 -17.88
CA ALA A 6 -7.01 -5.06 -16.86
C ALA A 6 -6.01 -4.16 -16.10
N HIS A 7 -4.76 -4.05 -16.55
CA HIS A 7 -3.70 -3.37 -15.83
C HIS A 7 -3.05 -2.28 -16.72
N PRO A 8 -3.68 -1.10 -16.84
CA PRO A 8 -3.10 0.01 -17.57
C PRO A 8 -1.76 0.42 -16.95
N SER A 9 -0.78 0.75 -17.79
CA SER A 9 0.53 1.23 -17.35
C SER A 9 0.44 2.56 -16.61
N GLY A 10 1.37 2.81 -15.70
CA GLY A 10 1.48 4.07 -14.95
C GLY A 10 1.02 3.94 -13.50
N ARG A 11 1.07 5.05 -12.75
CA ARG A 11 0.63 5.07 -11.35
C ARG A 11 -0.89 5.21 -11.31
N HIS A 12 -1.55 4.27 -10.65
CA HIS A 12 -2.98 4.38 -10.40
C HIS A 12 -3.29 5.59 -9.50
N PHE A 13 -4.35 6.33 -9.83
CA PHE A 13 -4.78 7.48 -9.03
C PHE A 13 -6.20 7.25 -8.53
N LEU A 14 -6.32 6.84 -7.27
CA LEU A 14 -7.59 6.62 -6.60
C LEU A 14 -8.40 7.92 -6.43
N GLN A 15 -9.50 8.06 -7.17
CA GLN A 15 -10.50 9.14 -7.06
C GLN A 15 -11.84 8.62 -6.52
N ILE A 16 -11.77 7.80 -5.48
CA ILE A 16 -12.94 7.24 -4.78
C ILE A 16 -12.94 7.73 -3.32
N PRO A 17 -14.09 7.72 -2.60
CA PRO A 17 -14.15 8.10 -1.20
C PRO A 17 -13.57 7.00 -0.27
N GLY A 18 -12.31 6.63 -0.50
CA GLY A 18 -11.59 5.64 0.28
C GLY A 18 -11.59 4.24 -0.37
N PRO A 19 -10.46 3.50 -0.30
CA PRO A 19 -9.15 3.93 0.21
C PRO A 19 -8.45 4.99 -0.68
N THR A 20 -7.41 5.64 -0.16
CA THR A 20 -6.61 6.67 -0.86
C THR A 20 -5.20 6.15 -1.16
N ASN A 21 -4.52 6.72 -2.16
CA ASN A 21 -3.12 6.40 -2.45
C ASN A 21 -2.24 6.67 -1.21
N VAL A 22 -1.47 5.68 -0.79
CA VAL A 22 -0.60 5.76 0.39
C VAL A 22 0.76 6.38 -0.02
N PRO A 23 1.30 7.35 0.73
CA PRO A 23 2.64 7.87 0.48
C PRO A 23 3.72 6.78 0.56
N GLU A 24 4.72 6.84 -0.32
CA GLU A 24 5.82 5.85 -0.40
C GLU A 24 6.50 5.60 0.96
N ARG A 25 6.77 6.65 1.74
CA ARG A 25 7.41 6.53 3.06
C ARG A 25 6.61 5.68 4.05
N VAL A 26 5.28 5.66 3.92
CA VAL A 26 4.39 4.88 4.79
C VAL A 26 4.37 3.43 4.33
N LEU A 27 4.33 3.18 3.02
CA LEU A 27 4.46 1.82 2.48
C LEU A 27 5.77 1.16 2.91
N ARG A 28 6.89 1.89 2.81
CA ARG A 28 8.19 1.42 3.29
C ARG A 28 8.20 1.12 4.79
N ALA A 29 7.52 1.94 5.60
CA ALA A 29 7.42 1.70 7.03
C ALA A 29 6.56 0.45 7.37
N ILE A 30 5.54 0.15 6.56
CA ILE A 30 4.65 -1.01 6.73
C ILE A 30 5.30 -2.32 6.23
N ASP A 31 6.27 -2.24 5.32
CA ASP A 31 7.01 -3.39 4.80
C ASP A 31 7.86 -4.10 5.87
N HIS A 32 8.10 -3.46 7.01
CA HIS A 32 8.78 -4.08 8.15
C HIS A 32 7.96 -5.21 8.77
N ALA A 33 8.65 -6.22 9.32
CA ALA A 33 8.00 -7.30 10.05
C ALA A 33 7.18 -6.78 11.23
N THR A 34 6.05 -7.43 11.50
CA THR A 34 5.23 -7.15 12.69
C THR A 34 6.05 -7.39 13.95
N ILE A 35 6.03 -6.42 14.87
CA ILE A 35 6.69 -6.48 16.17
C ILE A 35 5.70 -6.81 17.30
N ASP A 36 6.20 -7.29 18.43
CA ASP A 36 5.37 -7.47 19.62
C ASP A 36 5.01 -6.12 20.23
N HIS A 37 3.72 -5.83 20.31
CA HIS A 37 3.18 -4.60 20.92
C HIS A 37 3.48 -4.42 22.42
N ARG A 38 4.01 -5.44 23.12
CA ARG A 38 4.46 -5.34 24.52
C ARG A 38 5.98 -5.35 24.67
N GLY A 39 6.72 -5.51 23.57
CA GLY A 39 8.17 -5.60 23.57
C GLY A 39 8.85 -4.23 23.65
N PRO A 40 10.15 -4.19 24.01
CA PRO A 40 10.91 -2.94 24.16
C PRO A 40 11.14 -2.18 22.83
N GLU A 41 10.89 -2.83 21.69
CA GLU A 41 10.97 -2.22 20.35
C GLU A 41 9.70 -1.45 20.00
N PHE A 42 8.58 -1.78 20.65
CA PHE A 42 7.34 -1.04 20.57
C PHE A 42 7.45 0.11 21.59
N GLY A 43 7.78 1.30 21.08
CA GLY A 43 8.21 2.49 21.85
C GLY A 43 7.48 2.76 23.16
#